data_AF-A0A7C6RL80-F1
#
_entry.id   AF-A0A7C6RL80-F1
#
_cell.length_a   1.000
_cell.length_b   1.000
_cell.length_c   1.000
_cell.angle_alpha   90.00
_cell.angle_beta   90.00
_cell.angle_gamma   90.00
#
_symmetry.space_group_name_H-M   'P 1'
#
loop_
_entity.id
_entity.type
_entity.pdbx_description
1 polymer ?
#
loop_
_entity_poly.entity_id
_entity_poly.type
_entity_poly.pdbx_seq_one_letter_code
_entity_poly.pdbx_strand_id
1 'polypeptide(L)' 'MKSPRFHAQKADGLYQPIPFLFVTDRMCREILAEREEILAAMPADTRMRQQALFARYDPNVSAEAFSGLLNLFDSRPA' A
#
# COMPACT_ATOMS: atom_id res chain seq x y z
N MET A 1 -15.56 8.21 -5.32
CA MET A 1 -14.20 7.62 -5.23
C MET A 1 -14.01 6.74 -6.46
N LYS A 2 -12.87 6.84 -7.17
CA LYS A 2 -12.54 5.86 -8.23
C LYS A 2 -12.34 4.48 -7.59
N SER A 3 -12.54 3.40 -8.34
CA SER A 3 -12.26 2.06 -7.82
C SER A 3 -10.80 1.96 -7.38
N PRO A 4 -10.51 1.53 -6.14
CA PRO A 4 -9.14 1.41 -5.66
C PRO A 4 -8.36 0.38 -6.48
N ARG A 5 -7.10 0.69 -6.75
CA ARG A 5 -6.17 -0.08 -7.56
C ARG A 5 -5.31 -1.01 -6.72
N PHE A 6 -5.03 -0.65 -5.46
CA PHE A 6 -4.12 -1.39 -4.58
C PHE A 6 -4.83 -2.07 -3.41
N HIS A 7 -6.13 -1.82 -3.24
CA HIS A 7 -6.94 -2.45 -2.22
C HIS A 7 -8.22 -3.05 -2.81
N ALA A 8 -8.55 -4.27 -2.38
CA ALA A 8 -9.79 -4.93 -2.74
C ALA A 8 -10.85 -4.68 -1.67
N GLN A 9 -12.01 -4.15 -2.07
CA GLN A 9 -13.14 -4.02 -1.15
C GLN A 9 -13.74 -5.40 -0.85
N LYS A 10 -13.97 -5.68 0.44
CA LYS A 10 -14.60 -6.89 0.95
C LYS A 10 -16.09 -6.67 1.18
N ALA A 11 -16.84 -7.76 1.38
CA ALA A 11 -18.28 -7.73 1.62
C ALA A 11 -18.66 -7.00 2.92
N ASP A 12 -17.76 -6.89 3.89
CA ASP A 12 -17.92 -6.12 5.13
C ASP A 12 -17.67 -4.61 4.95
N GLY A 13 -17.40 -4.17 3.71
CA GLY A 13 -17.09 -2.78 3.37
C GLY A 13 -15.66 -2.35 3.66
N LEU A 14 -14.82 -3.21 4.24
CA LEU A 14 -13.41 -2.94 4.50
C LEU A 14 -12.56 -3.20 3.25
N TYR A 15 -11.42 -2.53 3.19
CA TYR A 15 -10.47 -2.61 2.08
C TYR A 15 -9.26 -3.45 2.50
N GLN A 16 -9.07 -4.59 1.82
CA GLN A 16 -7.92 -5.46 2.05
C GLN A 16 -6.75 -5.03 1.16
N PRO A 17 -5.53 -4.84 1.70
CA PRO A 17 -4.34 -4.61 0.87
C PRO A 17 -4.10 -5.77 -0.09
N ILE A 18 -3.77 -5.44 -1.34
CA ILE A 18 -3.23 -6.39 -2.31
C ILE A 18 -1.71 -6.42 -2.09
N PRO A 19 -1.10 -7.55 -1.68
CA PRO A 19 0.34 -7.60 -1.45
C PRO A 19 1.09 -7.66 -2.79
N PHE A 20 1.97 -6.69 -3.00
CA PHE A 20 2.89 -6.66 -4.15
C PHE A 20 4.29 -7.09 -3.71
N LEU A 21 4.90 -8.00 -4.47
CA LEU A 21 6.28 -8.44 -4.22
C LEU A 21 7.29 -7.33 -4.53
N PHE A 22 7.02 -6.54 -5.56
CA PHE A 22 7.85 -5.42 -5.97
C PHE A 22 7.04 -4.14 -5.88
N VAL A 23 7.48 -3.23 -5.01
CA VAL A 23 6.88 -1.91 -4.84
C VAL A 23 7.92 -0.88 -5.22
N THR A 24 7.61 -0.07 -6.22
CA THR A 24 8.43 1.10 -6.55
C THR A 24 8.10 2.27 -5.61
N ASP A 25 8.97 3.26 -5.48
CA ASP A 25 8.69 4.49 -4.72
C ASP A 25 7.43 5.22 -5.21
N ARG A 26 7.19 5.16 -6.53
CA ARG A 26 5.96 5.69 -7.12
C ARG A 26 4.75 4.91 -6.64
N MET A 27 4.79 3.57 -6.73
CA MET A 27 3.68 2.73 -6.26
C MET A 27 3.44 2.90 -4.76
N CYS A 28 4.49 3.01 -3.93
CA CYS A 28 4.35 3.24 -2.49
C CYS A 28 3.53 4.51 -2.22
N ARG A 29 3.90 5.63 -2.88
CA ARG A 29 3.16 6.89 -2.76
C ARG A 29 1.70 6.76 -3.23
N GLU A 30 1.46 6.07 -4.34
CA GLU A 30 0.11 5.85 -4.85
C GLU A 30 -0.74 4.95 -3.90
N ILE A 31 -0.14 3.94 -3.27
CA ILE A 31 -0.79 3.10 -2.25
C ILE A 31 -1.17 3.93 -1.02
N LEU A 32 -0.25 4.78 -0.52
CA LEU A 32 -0.49 5.61 0.65
C LEU A 32 -1.59 6.66 0.39
N ALA A 33 -1.56 7.32 -0.76
CA ALA A 33 -2.61 8.26 -1.16
C ALA A 33 -3.98 7.58 -1.27
N GLU A 34 -4.05 6.37 -1.84
CA GLU A 34 -5.30 5.60 -1.90
C GLU A 34 -5.83 5.24 -0.50
N ARG A 35 -4.95 4.93 0.46
CA ARG A 35 -5.37 4.70 1.86
C ARG A 35 -5.98 5.95 2.48
N GLU A 36 -5.42 7.12 2.24
CA GLU A 36 -5.98 8.38 2.73
C GLU A 36 -7.37 8.64 2.15
N GLU A 37 -7.54 8.45 0.83
CA GLU A 37 -8.85 8.58 0.17
C GLU A 37 -9.89 7.62 0.76
N ILE A 38 -9.52 6.35 0.96
CA ILE A 38 -10.39 5.34 1.59
C ILE A 38 -10.80 5.79 3.00
N LEU A 39 -9.84 6.20 3.85
CA LEU A 39 -10.12 6.57 5.23
C LEU A 39 -10.96 7.86 5.33
N ALA A 40 -10.76 8.82 4.42
CA ALA A 40 -11.54 10.05 4.34
C ALA A 40 -13.00 9.79 3.99
N ALA A 41 -13.28 8.78 3.17
CA ALA A 41 -14.64 8.40 2.77
C ALA A 41 -15.39 7.57 3.82
N MET A 42 -14.72 7.11 4.89
CA MET A 42 -15.31 6.18 5.88
C MET A 42 -15.88 6.89 7.12
N PRO A 43 -16.97 6.35 7.71
CA PRO A 43 -17.42 6.73 9.05
C PRO A 43 -16.35 6.46 10.12
N ALA A 44 -16.39 7.21 11.23
CA ALA A 44 -15.36 7.14 12.29
C ALA A 44 -15.17 5.72 12.86
N ASP A 45 -16.26 5.02 13.16
CA ASP A 45 -16.22 3.67 13.74
C ASP A 45 -15.56 2.65 12.81
N THR A 46 -15.83 2.76 11.50
CA THR A 46 -15.24 1.87 10.50
C THR A 46 -13.80 2.27 10.17
N ARG A 47 -13.48 3.56 10.24
CA ARG A 47 -12.13 4.09 9.99
C ARG A 47 -11.09 3.48 10.93
N MET A 48 -11.40 3.33 12.22
CA MET A 48 -10.48 2.72 13.18
C MET A 48 -10.16 1.26 12.81
N ARG A 49 -11.17 0.48 12.43
CA ARG A 49 -10.99 -0.90 11.97
C ARG A 49 -10.16 -0.96 10.68
N GLN A 50 -10.42 -0.05 9.74
CA GLN A 50 -9.69 0.04 8.48
C GLN A 50 -8.21 0.40 8.69
N GLN A 51 -7.90 1.33 9.59
CA GLN A 51 -6.52 1.68 9.96
C GLN A 51 -5.77 0.48 10.52
N ALA A 52 -6.40 -0.31 11.40
CA ALA A 52 -5.81 -1.52 11.94
C ALA A 52 -5.53 -2.58 10.86
N LEU A 53 -6.36 -2.67 9.82
CA LEU A 53 -6.08 -3.54 8.66
C LEU A 53 -4.90 -3.04 7.83
N PHE A 54 -4.86 -1.73 7.53
CA PHE A 54 -3.75 -1.13 6.78
C PHE A 54 -2.42 -1.26 7.51
N ALA A 55 -2.40 -1.18 8.84
CA ALA A 55 -1.20 -1.36 9.65
C ALA A 55 -0.55 -2.77 9.52
N ARG A 56 -1.28 -3.77 9.04
CA ARG A 56 -0.74 -5.15 8.83
C ARG A 56 0.21 -5.24 7.63
N TYR A 57 0.19 -4.25 6.75
CA TYR A 57 1.04 -4.20 5.57
C TYR A 57 1.56 -2.79 5.39
N ASP A 58 2.87 -2.61 5.58
CA ASP A 58 3.55 -1.34 5.31
C ASP A 58 4.18 -1.39 3.91
N PRO A 59 3.67 -0.59 2.93
CA PRO A 59 4.25 -0.55 1.60
C PRO A 59 5.69 0.02 1.59
N ASN A 60 6.10 0.78 2.61
CA ASN A 60 7.46 1.32 2.70
C ASN A 60 8.49 0.20 2.83
N VAL A 61 8.21 -0.81 3.66
CA VAL A 61 9.09 -1.99 3.82
C VAL A 61 9.30 -2.71 2.48
N SER A 62 8.24 -2.83 1.68
CA SER A 62 8.34 -3.46 0.35
C SER A 62 9.12 -2.59 -0.64
N ALA A 63 8.96 -1.26 -0.56
CA ALA A 63 9.68 -0.32 -1.41
C ALA A 63 11.17 -0.29 -1.11
N GLU A 64 11.54 -0.25 0.18
CA GLU A 64 12.93 -0.32 0.64
C GLU A 64 13.61 -1.62 0.22
N ALA A 65 12.93 -2.76 0.39
CA ALA A 65 13.45 -4.05 -0.02
C ALA A 65 13.71 -4.10 -1.54
N PHE A 66 12.79 -3.56 -2.34
CA PHE A 66 12.94 -3.52 -3.79
C PHE A 66 14.05 -2.56 -4.24
N SER A 67 14.12 -1.37 -3.65
CA SER A 67 15.20 -0.41 -3.89
C SER A 67 16.57 -1.00 -3.54
N GLY A 68 16.68 -1.70 -2.41
CA GLY A 68 17.88 -2.44 -2.02
C GLY A 68 18.27 -3.49 -3.06
N LEU A 69 17.30 -4.23 -3.61
CA LEU A 69 17.55 -5.20 -4.68
C LEU A 69 18.08 -4.53 -5.95
N LEU A 70 17.49 -3.41 -6.38
CA LEU A 70 17.96 -2.67 -7.56
C LEU A 70 19.41 -2.18 -7.38
N ASN A 71 19.73 -1.60 -6.21
CA ASN A 71 21.08 -1.12 -5.91
C ASN A 71 22.15 -2.24 -5.98
N LEU A 72 21.80 -3.47 -5.59
CA LEU A 72 22.70 -4.62 -5.71
C LEU A 72 23.04 -4.93 -7.17
N PHE A 73 22.09 -4.77 -8.09
CA PHE A 73 22.28 -5.08 -9.51
C PHE A 73 22.84 -3.91 -10.33
N ASP A 74 22.67 -2.67 -9.87
CA ASP A 74 23.29 -1.48 -10.46
C ASP A 74 24.79 -1.39 -10.13
N SER A 75 25.23 -2.04 -9.04
CA SER A 75 26.64 -2.10 -8.62
C SER A 75 27.49 -3.11 -9.42
N ARG A 76 27.27 -3.24 -10.74
CA ARG A 76 28.08 -4.12 -11.59
C ARG A 76 29.46 -3.46 -11.84
N PRO A 77 30.60 -4.10 -11.54
CA PRO A 77 31.89 -3.58 -11.96
C PRO A 77 31.94 -3.58 -13.49
N ALA A 78 32.43 -2.48 -14.06
CA ALA A 78 32.72 -2.35 -15.48
C ALA A 78 33.77 -3.37 -15.95
#